data_AF-A0A131YVF7-F1
#
_entry.id   AF-A0A131YVF7-F1
#
_cell.length_a   1.000
_cell.length_b   1.000
_cell.length_c   1.000
_cell.angle_alpha   90.00
_cell.angle_beta   90.00
_cell.angle_gamma   90.00
#
_symmetry.space_group_name_H-M   'P 1'
#
loop_
_entity.id
_entity.type
_entity.pdbx_description
1 polymer ?
#
loop_
_entity_poly.entity_id
_entity_poly.type
_entity_poly.pdbx_seq_one_letter_code
_entity_poly.pdbx_strand_id
1 'polypeptide(L)'
;MRRLDGPASPEDWTGDLNIDTYRLGPGFTDAKEMKLEVHLKNGLAMTYNVIGKITGVEEPEKLVLVGNHRDAWTPGAFDPVSGTVALMAIAEAYGKMAMQGWRPRRTLMFCSWGAEEFGLIGSQEWVEQHRVQLDHQAVAYLNVDIAVQGNGTLEVSASPLLAHLIWESTKKLPNPDKDEVAHGRTSVFDTWLANSPSFNNPDTEPRFLDLASDSDYAPFYHELGIPSVDVRYACRNQSFDSCLPLYHTIYENEAAYKMVDKEFSFLRAVAQLLASAAHELAVPALLPHTVRPYAAALNESLAELRVLYATHIEDQRIDVGPLVSAVESFSKAADAVEQERHSSKPYRNLNNKLMLLERVFIDSPGILAGNMYRNHTWGTYLSKHVVFGVSFDDANVGSRFTALKRALVDASSLATPLMASLTYRIRAAADILMDSL
;
A
#
# COMPACT_ATOMS: atom_id res chain seq x y z
N MET A 1 -7.56 -33.68 9.76
CA MET A 1 -7.34 -34.11 8.36
C MET A 1 -7.25 -35.62 8.20
N ARG A 2 -6.23 -36.35 8.69
CA ARG A 2 -6.09 -37.82 8.48
C ARG A 2 -7.32 -38.69 8.82
N ARG A 3 -8.13 -38.24 9.79
CA ARG A 3 -9.34 -38.96 10.26
C ARG A 3 -10.64 -38.47 9.64
N LEU A 4 -10.63 -37.41 8.82
CA LEU A 4 -11.86 -36.93 8.17
C LEU A 4 -12.39 -38.01 7.24
N ASP A 5 -13.71 -38.23 7.28
CA ASP A 5 -14.40 -39.13 6.35
C ASP A 5 -14.95 -38.33 5.14
N GLY A 6 -15.81 -38.95 4.34
CA GLY A 6 -16.49 -38.30 3.23
C GLY A 6 -15.70 -38.33 1.92
N PRO A 7 -16.14 -37.55 0.91
CA PRO A 7 -15.52 -37.54 -0.41
C PRO A 7 -14.08 -37.03 -0.33
N ALA A 8 -13.25 -37.51 -1.26
CA ALA A 8 -11.93 -36.94 -1.49
C ALA A 8 -12.06 -35.46 -1.89
N SER A 9 -11.10 -34.64 -1.46
CA SER A 9 -11.03 -33.27 -1.94
C SER A 9 -10.66 -33.23 -3.43
N PRO A 10 -11.03 -32.16 -4.14
CA PRO A 10 -10.40 -31.80 -5.40
C PRO A 10 -8.86 -31.79 -5.28
N GLU A 11 -8.18 -31.99 -6.41
CA GLU A 11 -6.71 -32.04 -6.47
C GLU A 11 -6.07 -30.72 -6.02
N ASP A 12 -6.65 -29.60 -6.44
CA ASP A 12 -6.23 -28.23 -6.11
C ASP A 12 -6.48 -27.85 -4.64
N TRP A 13 -7.16 -28.69 -3.87
CA TRP A 13 -7.41 -28.50 -2.43
C TRP A 13 -6.53 -29.39 -1.55
N THR A 14 -5.66 -30.20 -2.17
CA THR A 14 -4.69 -31.01 -1.44
C THR A 14 -3.51 -30.16 -0.98
N GLY A 15 -2.91 -30.51 0.16
CA GLY A 15 -1.69 -29.88 0.66
C GLY A 15 -0.61 -30.92 0.94
N ASP A 16 0.47 -30.51 1.61
CA ASP A 16 1.67 -31.35 1.77
C ASP A 16 1.74 -32.13 3.10
N LEU A 17 0.62 -32.29 3.82
CA LEU A 17 0.60 -33.16 5.00
C LEU A 17 0.73 -34.61 4.57
N ASN A 18 1.48 -35.40 5.33
CA ASN A 18 1.63 -36.84 5.11
C ASN A 18 0.34 -37.60 5.47
N ILE A 19 -0.65 -37.53 4.57
CA ILE A 19 -1.96 -38.19 4.64
C ILE A 19 -2.31 -38.76 3.26
N ASP A 20 -2.85 -39.99 3.23
CA ASP A 20 -3.09 -40.71 1.97
C ASP A 20 -4.15 -40.05 1.08
N THR A 21 -5.16 -39.40 1.69
CA THR A 21 -6.20 -38.68 0.97
C THR A 21 -6.74 -37.56 1.86
N TYR A 22 -6.72 -36.33 1.34
CA TYR A 22 -7.49 -35.23 1.89
C TYR A 22 -8.98 -35.49 1.64
N ARG A 23 -9.79 -35.39 2.68
CA ARG A 23 -11.24 -35.62 2.63
C ARG A 23 -11.99 -34.42 3.18
N LEU A 24 -13.18 -34.18 2.66
CA LEU A 24 -13.97 -32.99 2.96
C LEU A 24 -14.90 -33.14 4.17
N GLY A 25 -15.02 -34.34 4.74
CA GLY A 25 -16.08 -34.62 5.70
C GLY A 25 -17.46 -34.72 5.03
N PRO A 26 -18.55 -34.66 5.81
CA PRO A 26 -18.57 -34.45 7.26
C PRO A 26 -18.13 -35.69 8.04
N GLY A 27 -17.76 -35.48 9.30
CA GLY A 27 -17.49 -36.55 10.26
C GLY A 27 -16.08 -37.14 10.18
N PHE A 28 -15.85 -38.15 11.02
CA PHE A 28 -14.59 -38.86 11.12
C PHE A 28 -14.78 -40.36 10.90
N THR A 29 -13.78 -41.02 10.35
CA THR A 29 -13.82 -42.46 10.04
C THR A 29 -13.98 -43.36 11.27
N ASP A 30 -13.72 -42.83 12.46
CA ASP A 30 -13.91 -43.52 13.75
C ASP A 30 -15.11 -43.00 14.56
N ALA A 31 -16.04 -42.30 13.91
CA ALA A 31 -17.31 -41.80 14.47
C ALA A 31 -17.17 -40.95 15.76
N LYS A 32 -15.99 -40.36 16.01
CA LYS A 32 -15.81 -39.40 17.10
C LYS A 32 -16.36 -38.03 16.72
N GLU A 33 -16.38 -37.13 17.70
CA GLU A 33 -16.71 -35.72 17.49
C GLU A 33 -15.51 -34.84 17.86
N MET A 34 -15.45 -33.64 17.27
CA MET A 34 -14.50 -32.60 17.65
C MET A 34 -15.21 -31.57 18.52
N LYS A 35 -14.72 -31.37 19.75
CA LYS A 35 -15.14 -30.27 20.61
C LYS A 35 -14.09 -29.16 20.54
N LEU A 36 -14.50 -27.98 20.08
CA LEU A 36 -13.71 -26.76 20.20
C LEU A 36 -14.23 -25.97 21.40
N GLU A 37 -13.34 -25.65 22.34
CA GLU A 37 -13.67 -24.84 23.51
C GLU A 37 -12.78 -23.60 23.51
N VAL A 38 -13.40 -22.42 23.32
CA VAL A 38 -12.71 -21.14 23.19
C VAL A 38 -13.16 -20.21 24.32
N HIS A 39 -12.20 -19.77 25.14
CA HIS A 39 -12.43 -18.83 26.23
C HIS A 39 -11.68 -17.53 25.93
N LEU A 40 -12.36 -16.57 25.28
CA LEU A 40 -11.83 -15.25 24.98
C LEU A 40 -12.41 -14.22 25.92
N LYS A 41 -11.60 -13.23 26.29
CA LYS A 41 -12.05 -12.06 27.05
C LYS A 41 -11.73 -10.80 26.27
N ASN A 42 -12.75 -10.20 25.70
CA ASN A 42 -12.64 -8.86 25.11
C ASN A 42 -12.71 -7.83 26.23
N GLY A 43 -11.88 -6.79 26.14
CA GLY A 43 -11.84 -5.74 27.14
C GLY A 43 -11.12 -4.52 26.60
N LEU A 44 -11.38 -3.37 27.23
CA LEU A 44 -10.66 -2.14 26.93
C LEU A 44 -9.22 -2.28 27.43
N ALA A 45 -8.26 -1.97 26.56
CA ALA A 45 -6.84 -1.88 26.87
C ALA A 45 -6.32 -0.51 26.40
N MET A 46 -5.34 0.02 27.13
CA MET A 46 -4.66 1.25 26.73
C MET A 46 -3.54 0.91 25.73
N THR A 47 -3.52 1.59 24.59
CA THR A 47 -2.40 1.55 23.62
C THR A 47 -1.79 2.95 23.49
N TYR A 48 -0.55 3.02 22.99
CA TYR A 48 0.19 4.27 22.85
C TYR A 48 0.83 4.39 21.47
N ASN A 49 0.52 5.48 20.79
CA ASN A 49 1.31 5.93 19.64
C ASN A 49 2.43 6.85 20.11
N VAL A 50 3.61 6.76 19.49
CA VAL A 50 4.73 7.67 19.74
C VAL A 50 4.98 8.49 18.49
N ILE A 51 4.80 9.81 18.59
CA ILE A 51 4.94 10.75 17.47
C ILE A 51 6.10 11.71 17.73
N GLY A 52 7.15 11.62 16.90
CA GLY A 52 8.28 12.54 16.88
C GLY A 52 8.21 13.47 15.66
N LYS A 53 8.69 14.72 15.78
CA LYS A 53 8.71 15.66 14.65
C LYS A 53 9.97 16.51 14.57
N ILE A 54 10.41 16.78 13.35
CA ILE A 54 11.39 17.83 13.01
C ILE A 54 10.65 18.89 12.20
N THR A 55 10.43 20.05 12.81
CA THR A 55 9.61 21.11 12.22
C THR A 55 10.31 21.74 11.02
N GLY A 56 9.59 21.88 9.91
CA GLY A 56 10.06 22.53 8.70
C GLY A 56 10.24 24.04 8.87
N VAL A 57 11.07 24.67 8.03
CA VAL A 57 11.36 26.11 8.12
C VAL A 57 10.50 27.00 7.22
N GLU A 58 10.02 26.49 6.08
CA GLU A 58 9.26 27.29 5.11
C GLU A 58 7.79 26.87 5.02
N GLU A 59 7.51 25.58 5.15
CA GLU A 59 6.17 24.99 5.11
C GLU A 59 5.97 24.08 6.35
N PRO A 60 6.06 24.63 7.59
CA PRO A 60 6.01 23.85 8.82
C PRO A 60 4.69 23.07 9.00
N GLU A 61 3.62 23.51 8.36
CA GLU A 61 2.32 22.85 8.36
C GLU A 61 2.24 21.65 7.42
N LYS A 62 3.16 21.50 6.46
CA LYS A 62 3.16 20.36 5.54
C LYS A 62 3.88 19.18 6.17
N LEU A 63 3.22 18.02 6.18
CA LEU A 63 3.66 16.84 6.92
C LEU A 63 4.11 15.74 5.95
N VAL A 64 5.35 15.30 6.09
CA VAL A 64 5.86 14.06 5.48
C VAL A 64 6.00 13.05 6.62
N LEU A 65 5.16 12.02 6.58
CA LEU A 65 5.07 11.04 7.65
C LEU A 65 5.85 9.78 7.28
N VAL A 66 6.60 9.23 8.23
CA VAL A 66 7.23 7.90 8.15
C VAL A 66 6.71 7.10 9.31
N GLY A 67 6.14 5.92 9.06
CA GLY A 67 5.41 5.14 10.06
C GLY A 67 5.74 3.65 10.05
N ASN A 68 5.56 3.04 11.21
CA ASN A 68 5.70 1.61 11.49
C ASN A 68 4.93 1.29 12.78
N HIS A 69 4.24 0.16 12.87
CA HIS A 69 3.70 -0.30 14.15
C HIS A 69 4.77 -0.98 15.01
N ARG A 70 4.50 -1.06 16.31
CA ARG A 70 5.49 -1.50 17.30
C ARG A 70 5.06 -2.72 18.09
N ASP A 71 3.76 -2.98 18.16
CA ASP A 71 3.25 -4.18 18.81
C ASP A 71 3.46 -5.40 17.94
N ALA A 72 3.60 -6.56 18.56
CA ALA A 72 3.76 -7.83 17.86
C ALA A 72 2.95 -8.89 18.61
N TRP A 73 2.51 -9.93 17.92
CA TRP A 73 1.91 -11.09 18.59
C TRP A 73 2.85 -11.77 19.58
N THR A 74 4.14 -11.88 19.21
CA THR A 74 5.15 -12.65 19.95
C THR A 74 6.52 -11.91 19.93
N PRO A 75 7.73 -12.46 19.64
CA PRO A 75 8.92 -11.60 19.55
C PRO A 75 8.93 -10.67 18.33
N GLY A 76 8.27 -11.03 17.23
CA GLY A 76 8.04 -10.14 16.09
C GLY A 76 9.29 -9.63 15.37
N ALA A 77 10.35 -10.45 15.29
CA ALA A 77 11.63 -9.99 14.75
C ALA A 77 11.54 -9.52 13.29
N PHE A 78 10.61 -10.07 12.51
CA PHE A 78 10.27 -9.58 11.18
C PHE A 78 9.12 -8.58 11.29
N ASP A 79 7.96 -9.03 11.77
CA ASP A 79 6.74 -8.25 11.98
C ASP A 79 6.59 -7.81 13.45
N PRO A 80 6.77 -6.52 13.79
CA PRO A 80 7.22 -5.40 12.96
C PRO A 80 8.62 -4.91 13.31
N VAL A 81 9.36 -5.63 14.18
CA VAL A 81 10.59 -5.08 14.79
C VAL A 81 11.62 -4.71 13.72
N SER A 82 11.64 -5.40 12.58
CA SER A 82 12.51 -5.03 11.45
C SER A 82 12.18 -3.62 10.90
N GLY A 83 10.90 -3.28 10.75
CA GLY A 83 10.45 -1.93 10.41
C GLY A 83 10.67 -0.93 11.54
N THR A 84 10.51 -1.33 12.80
CA THR A 84 10.81 -0.46 13.95
C THR A 84 12.28 -0.05 13.94
N VAL A 85 13.19 -0.99 13.68
CA VAL A 85 14.63 -0.69 13.56
C VAL A 85 14.90 0.24 12.37
N ALA A 86 14.22 0.04 11.23
CA ALA A 86 14.33 0.94 10.09
C ALA A 86 13.84 2.37 10.42
N LEU A 87 12.65 2.52 11.00
CA LEU A 87 12.09 3.81 11.44
C LEU A 87 13.01 4.52 12.42
N MET A 88 13.54 3.79 13.42
CA MET A 88 14.46 4.34 14.41
C MET A 88 15.78 4.80 13.79
N ALA A 89 16.34 4.05 12.84
CA ALA A 89 17.56 4.45 12.13
C ALA A 89 17.34 5.72 11.30
N ILE A 90 16.19 5.85 10.63
CA ILE A 90 15.81 7.05 9.88
C ILE A 90 15.66 8.25 10.84
N ALA A 91 14.91 8.08 11.93
CA ALA A 91 14.69 9.12 12.93
C ALA A 91 16.01 9.57 13.59
N GLU A 92 16.91 8.64 13.91
CA GLU A 92 18.23 8.93 14.47
C GLU A 92 19.09 9.73 13.48
N ALA A 93 19.13 9.34 12.20
CA ALA A 93 19.91 10.04 11.18
C ALA A 93 19.45 11.49 11.02
N TYR A 94 18.14 11.71 10.84
CA TYR A 94 17.58 13.06 10.75
C TYR A 94 17.71 13.84 12.06
N GLY A 95 17.58 13.18 13.21
CA GLY A 95 17.80 13.78 14.53
C GLY A 95 19.22 14.31 14.69
N LYS A 96 20.24 13.56 14.26
CA LYS A 96 21.65 14.01 14.25
C LYS A 96 21.84 15.23 13.35
N MET A 97 21.29 15.22 12.15
CA MET A 97 21.32 16.38 11.24
C MET A 97 20.64 17.60 11.88
N ALA A 98 19.49 17.40 12.54
CA ALA A 98 18.77 18.46 13.22
C ALA A 98 19.55 19.06 14.41
N MET A 99 20.26 18.23 15.17
CA MET A 99 21.17 18.72 16.24
C MET A 99 22.34 19.52 15.69
N GLN A 100 22.75 19.28 14.43
CA GLN A 100 23.77 20.05 13.73
C GLN A 100 23.22 21.32 13.04
N GLY A 101 21.94 21.64 13.24
CA GLY A 101 21.31 22.86 12.73
C GLY A 101 20.59 22.71 11.39
N TRP A 102 20.62 21.54 10.75
CA TRP A 102 19.85 21.30 9.54
C TRP A 102 18.34 21.26 9.84
N ARG A 103 17.52 21.81 8.93
CA ARG A 103 16.06 21.70 8.99
C ARG A 103 15.49 21.47 7.59
N PRO A 104 14.44 20.64 7.45
CA PRO A 104 13.75 20.46 6.18
C PRO A 104 12.86 21.66 5.85
N ARG A 105 12.38 21.74 4.60
CA ARG A 105 11.41 22.74 4.16
C ARG A 105 10.04 22.46 4.80
N ARG A 106 9.60 21.20 4.74
CA ARG A 106 8.36 20.64 5.30
C ARG A 106 8.64 19.84 6.56
N THR A 107 7.67 19.71 7.45
CA THR A 107 7.84 18.96 8.70
C THR A 107 7.95 17.46 8.43
N LEU A 108 9.01 16.84 8.96
CA LEU A 108 9.15 15.39 9.03
C LEU A 108 8.50 14.88 10.32
N MET A 109 7.68 13.84 10.21
CA MET A 109 7.00 13.20 11.33
C MET A 109 7.31 11.70 11.34
N PHE A 110 7.73 11.19 12.49
CA PHE A 110 8.05 9.78 12.72
C PHE A 110 6.98 9.19 13.64
N CYS A 111 6.31 8.14 13.19
CA CYS A 111 5.13 7.60 13.83
C CYS A 111 5.35 6.14 14.19
N SER A 112 5.35 5.84 15.50
CA SER A 112 5.39 4.46 15.98
C SER A 112 4.02 4.09 16.53
N TRP A 113 3.26 3.35 15.73
CA TRP A 113 1.88 2.97 16.01
C TRP A 113 1.83 1.83 17.02
N GLY A 114 0.72 1.71 17.74
CA GLY A 114 0.47 0.59 18.64
C GLY A 114 -0.92 0.01 18.45
N ALA A 115 -1.08 -1.27 18.72
CA ALA A 115 -2.29 -2.07 18.47
C ALA A 115 -2.63 -2.20 16.97
N GLU A 116 -1.63 -2.30 16.10
CA GLU A 116 -1.83 -2.61 14.67
C GLU A 116 -2.36 -4.03 14.49
N GLU A 117 -1.77 -4.99 15.21
CA GLU A 117 -2.09 -6.43 15.14
C GLU A 117 -3.53 -6.74 15.56
N PHE A 118 -4.17 -5.76 16.22
CA PHE A 118 -5.55 -5.80 16.68
C PHE A 118 -6.51 -5.08 15.72
N GLY A 119 -6.06 -4.73 14.50
CA GLY A 119 -6.85 -4.12 13.44
C GLY A 119 -6.54 -2.65 13.21
N LEU A 120 -5.26 -2.30 13.06
CA LEU A 120 -4.77 -0.95 12.74
C LEU A 120 -5.17 0.12 13.77
N ILE A 121 -5.48 -0.27 15.01
CA ILE A 121 -6.18 0.61 15.97
C ILE A 121 -5.39 1.89 16.21
N GLY A 122 -4.06 1.79 16.38
CA GLY A 122 -3.21 2.94 16.64
C GLY A 122 -3.26 3.99 15.54
N SER A 123 -2.98 3.60 14.30
CA SER A 123 -2.96 4.51 13.16
C SER A 123 -4.37 5.00 12.80
N GLN A 124 -5.37 4.12 12.84
CA GLN A 124 -6.77 4.45 12.58
C GLN A 124 -7.28 5.55 13.51
N GLU A 125 -7.20 5.34 14.83
CA GLU A 125 -7.69 6.30 15.83
C GLU A 125 -6.94 7.64 15.72
N TRP A 126 -5.65 7.59 15.39
CA TRP A 126 -4.87 8.81 15.19
C TRP A 126 -5.29 9.58 13.94
N VAL A 127 -5.55 8.88 12.83
CA VAL A 127 -6.07 9.46 11.59
C VAL A 127 -7.47 10.06 11.80
N GLU A 128 -8.35 9.37 12.53
CA GLU A 128 -9.68 9.88 12.88
C GLU A 128 -9.59 11.15 13.72
N GLN A 129 -8.74 11.14 14.76
CA GLN A 129 -8.53 12.29 15.63
C GLN A 129 -7.98 13.51 14.87
N HIS A 130 -7.08 13.29 13.90
CA HIS A 130 -6.38 14.36 13.18
C HIS A 130 -6.89 14.58 11.75
N ARG A 131 -8.06 14.02 11.40
CA ARG A 131 -8.61 14.02 10.03
C ARG A 131 -8.56 15.38 9.34
N VAL A 132 -9.09 16.42 9.99
CA VAL A 132 -9.14 17.78 9.43
C VAL A 132 -7.75 18.35 9.19
N GLN A 133 -6.80 18.03 10.06
CA GLN A 133 -5.42 18.46 9.89
C GLN A 133 -4.77 17.74 8.70
N LEU A 134 -4.81 16.41 8.70
CA LEU A 134 -4.15 15.56 7.71
C LEU A 134 -4.68 15.79 6.29
N ASP A 135 -5.98 16.05 6.16
CA ASP A 135 -6.62 16.32 4.86
C ASP A 135 -5.93 17.47 4.10
N HIS A 136 -5.53 18.53 4.81
CA HIS A 136 -4.91 19.72 4.20
C HIS A 136 -3.38 19.80 4.32
N GLN A 137 -2.79 18.98 5.20
CA GLN A 137 -1.39 19.10 5.61
C GLN A 137 -0.52 17.91 5.19
N ALA A 138 -1.07 16.70 5.10
CA ALA A 138 -0.29 15.52 4.78
C ALA A 138 0.12 15.50 3.31
N VAL A 139 1.43 15.50 3.07
CA VAL A 139 2.03 15.40 1.74
C VAL A 139 2.04 13.95 1.29
N ALA A 140 2.55 13.06 2.13
CA ALA A 140 2.61 11.63 1.89
C ALA A 140 2.82 10.86 3.19
N TYR A 141 2.46 9.58 3.20
CA TYR A 141 2.75 8.63 4.28
C TYR A 141 3.66 7.51 3.77
N LEU A 142 4.81 7.33 4.41
CA LEU A 142 5.79 6.32 4.07
C LEU A 142 5.77 5.21 5.13
N ASN A 143 5.23 4.05 4.79
CA ASN A 143 5.12 2.89 5.68
C ASN A 143 6.33 1.98 5.56
N VAL A 144 6.73 1.41 6.70
CA VAL A 144 7.57 0.22 6.76
C VAL A 144 7.06 -0.66 7.88
N ASP A 145 6.38 -1.73 7.51
CA ASP A 145 5.92 -2.74 8.47
C ASP A 145 7.03 -3.78 8.71
N ILE A 146 7.09 -4.74 7.80
CA ILE A 146 8.17 -5.72 7.71
C ILE A 146 9.21 -5.16 6.74
N ALA A 147 10.34 -4.64 7.24
CA ALA A 147 11.41 -4.14 6.37
C ALA A 147 12.03 -5.26 5.52
N VAL A 148 12.19 -6.45 6.11
CA VAL A 148 12.81 -7.60 5.44
C VAL A 148 11.99 -8.83 5.74
N GLN A 149 11.19 -9.27 4.78
CA GLN A 149 10.47 -10.54 4.79
C GLN A 149 11.34 -11.65 4.16
N GLY A 150 12.11 -11.30 3.13
CA GLY A 150 13.05 -12.16 2.43
C GLY A 150 14.21 -11.33 1.87
N ASN A 151 15.18 -11.97 1.21
CA ASN A 151 16.38 -11.29 0.68
C ASN A 151 16.49 -11.37 -0.85
N GLY A 152 15.37 -11.58 -1.54
CA GLY A 152 15.32 -11.83 -2.97
C GLY A 152 15.25 -10.58 -3.83
N THR A 153 14.27 -9.71 -3.59
CA THR A 153 14.03 -8.47 -4.35
C THR A 153 13.24 -7.48 -3.50
N LEU A 154 13.28 -6.20 -3.88
CA LEU A 154 12.34 -5.21 -3.36
C LEU A 154 10.93 -5.52 -3.85
N GLU A 155 9.95 -5.36 -2.96
CA GLU A 155 8.52 -5.31 -3.23
C GLU A 155 7.99 -3.97 -2.71
N VAL A 156 7.15 -3.31 -3.51
CA VAL A 156 6.62 -1.98 -3.16
C VAL A 156 5.14 -1.89 -3.54
N SER A 157 4.32 -1.56 -2.55
CA SER A 157 2.92 -1.16 -2.74
C SER A 157 2.82 0.35 -2.64
N ALA A 158 2.23 1.05 -3.61
CA ALA A 158 2.23 2.52 -3.57
C ALA A 158 1.06 3.17 -4.32
N SER A 159 0.75 4.41 -3.91
CA SER A 159 0.09 5.36 -4.81
C SER A 159 0.96 5.57 -6.05
N PRO A 160 0.37 5.57 -7.26
CA PRO A 160 1.12 5.89 -8.48
C PRO A 160 1.80 7.27 -8.45
N LEU A 161 1.32 8.21 -7.62
CA LEU A 161 1.94 9.53 -7.50
C LEU A 161 3.35 9.49 -6.92
N LEU A 162 3.69 8.43 -6.18
CA LEU A 162 5.01 8.23 -5.59
C LEU A 162 5.92 7.35 -6.45
N ALA A 163 5.43 6.81 -7.57
CA ALA A 163 6.14 5.80 -8.35
C ALA A 163 7.53 6.28 -8.80
N HIS A 164 7.59 7.45 -9.44
CA HIS A 164 8.85 8.01 -9.92
C HIS A 164 9.81 8.37 -8.78
N LEU A 165 9.30 8.86 -7.64
CA LEU A 165 10.12 9.12 -6.47
C LEU A 165 10.84 7.86 -5.99
N ILE A 166 10.13 6.74 -5.92
CA ILE A 166 10.68 5.46 -5.45
C ILE A 166 11.64 4.86 -6.48
N TRP A 167 11.33 4.91 -7.79
CA TRP A 167 12.27 4.51 -8.84
C TRP A 167 13.58 5.29 -8.78
N GLU A 168 13.53 6.62 -8.70
CA GLU A 168 14.73 7.44 -8.65
C GLU A 168 15.50 7.26 -7.34
N SER A 169 14.81 7.00 -6.23
CA SER A 169 15.46 6.71 -4.95
C SER A 169 16.20 5.37 -5.01
N THR A 170 15.57 4.32 -5.55
CA THR A 170 16.19 2.98 -5.65
C THR A 170 17.37 2.92 -6.62
N LYS A 171 17.40 3.75 -7.68
CA LYS A 171 18.55 3.88 -8.59
C LYS A 171 19.81 4.41 -7.88
N LYS A 172 19.64 5.22 -6.83
CA LYS A 172 20.74 5.80 -6.04
C LYS A 172 21.28 4.84 -4.98
N LEU A 173 20.59 3.73 -4.70
CA LEU A 173 20.95 2.81 -3.63
C LEU A 173 21.79 1.65 -4.17
N PRO A 174 22.99 1.40 -3.60
CA PRO A 174 23.75 0.20 -3.91
C PRO A 174 22.94 -1.05 -3.58
N ASN A 175 23.04 -2.06 -4.43
CA ASN A 175 22.39 -3.34 -4.19
C ASN A 175 23.00 -4.02 -2.95
N PRO A 176 22.19 -4.42 -1.94
CA PRO A 176 22.68 -5.12 -0.75
C PRO A 176 23.15 -6.55 -1.05
N ASP A 177 22.69 -7.17 -2.14
CA ASP A 177 23.05 -8.52 -2.53
C ASP A 177 24.32 -8.55 -3.40
N LYS A 178 25.38 -9.15 -2.88
CA LYS A 178 26.68 -9.26 -3.56
C LYS A 178 26.63 -10.11 -4.82
N ASP A 179 25.76 -11.13 -4.84
CA ASP A 179 25.63 -12.02 -6.00
C ASP A 179 24.93 -11.27 -7.13
N GLU A 180 23.93 -10.44 -6.82
CA GLU A 180 23.27 -9.56 -7.80
C GLU A 180 24.25 -8.53 -8.38
N VAL A 181 25.09 -7.93 -7.53
CA VAL A 181 26.16 -7.01 -7.97
C VAL A 181 27.13 -7.72 -8.93
N ALA A 182 27.52 -8.97 -8.64
CA ALA A 182 28.38 -9.76 -9.51
C ALA A 182 27.74 -10.06 -10.89
N HIS A 183 26.40 -10.07 -10.97
CA HIS A 183 25.63 -10.19 -12.21
C HIS A 183 25.31 -8.84 -12.87
N GLY A 184 25.97 -7.75 -12.46
CA GLY A 184 25.83 -6.42 -13.06
C GLY A 184 24.62 -5.62 -12.56
N ARG A 185 23.86 -6.12 -11.57
CA ARG A 185 22.73 -5.42 -10.95
C ARG A 185 23.23 -4.62 -9.75
N THR A 186 23.80 -3.45 -10.04
CA THR A 186 24.57 -2.65 -9.07
C THR A 186 23.71 -1.83 -8.11
N SER A 187 22.45 -1.57 -8.45
CA SER A 187 21.50 -0.83 -7.63
C SER A 187 20.32 -1.69 -7.19
N VAL A 188 19.61 -1.26 -6.14
CA VAL A 188 18.35 -1.89 -5.72
C VAL A 188 17.33 -1.89 -6.86
N PHE A 189 17.32 -0.82 -7.66
CA PHE A 189 16.45 -0.70 -8.84
C PHE A 189 16.71 -1.82 -9.87
N ASP A 190 17.98 -2.17 -10.12
CA ASP A 190 18.34 -3.15 -11.15
C ASP A 190 17.77 -4.55 -10.83
N THR A 191 17.83 -4.98 -9.57
CA THR A 191 17.24 -6.25 -9.13
C THR A 191 15.72 -6.18 -9.12
N TRP A 192 15.13 -5.07 -8.69
CA TRP A 192 13.68 -4.91 -8.67
C TRP A 192 13.09 -4.96 -10.09
N LEU A 193 13.66 -4.23 -11.04
CA LEU A 193 13.26 -4.25 -12.45
C LEU A 193 13.37 -5.64 -13.06
N ALA A 194 14.46 -6.35 -12.79
CA ALA A 194 14.66 -7.70 -13.31
C ALA A 194 13.63 -8.72 -12.78
N ASN A 195 13.14 -8.54 -11.55
CA ASN A 195 12.20 -9.48 -10.92
C ASN A 195 10.73 -9.10 -11.07
N SER A 196 10.41 -7.82 -11.24
CA SER A 196 9.04 -7.32 -11.29
C SER A 196 8.92 -6.20 -12.32
N PRO A 197 9.09 -6.48 -13.62
CA PRO A 197 8.88 -5.48 -14.66
C PRO A 197 7.41 -5.05 -14.73
N SER A 198 7.17 -3.77 -15.03
CA SER A 198 5.83 -3.25 -15.30
C SER A 198 5.26 -3.83 -16.61
N PHE A 199 3.93 -3.80 -16.76
CA PHE A 199 3.28 -4.32 -17.96
C PHE A 199 3.48 -3.41 -19.19
N ASN A 200 3.49 -2.08 -18.99
CA ASN A 200 3.57 -1.13 -20.09
C ASN A 200 5.01 -0.81 -20.50
N ASN A 201 5.94 -0.78 -19.54
CA ASN A 201 7.33 -0.41 -19.76
C ASN A 201 8.29 -1.40 -19.08
N PRO A 202 8.28 -2.69 -19.49
CA PRO A 202 8.97 -3.77 -18.79
C PRO A 202 10.50 -3.61 -18.73
N ASP A 203 11.08 -2.87 -19.66
CA ASP A 203 12.54 -2.67 -19.74
C ASP A 203 13.05 -1.48 -18.89
N THR A 204 12.15 -0.62 -18.38
CA THR A 204 12.54 0.64 -17.75
C THR A 204 11.82 0.95 -16.44
N GLU A 205 10.72 0.26 -16.14
CA GLU A 205 9.90 0.56 -14.97
C GLU A 205 9.56 -0.74 -14.23
N PRO A 206 10.01 -0.90 -12.97
CA PRO A 206 9.49 -1.97 -12.12
C PRO A 206 8.05 -1.68 -11.69
N ARG A 207 7.30 -2.75 -11.50
CA ARG A 207 5.89 -2.76 -11.12
C ARG A 207 5.72 -2.46 -9.63
N PHE A 208 4.75 -1.61 -9.33
CA PHE A 208 4.18 -1.45 -8.00
C PHE A 208 2.98 -2.37 -7.81
N LEU A 209 2.78 -2.84 -6.59
CA LEU A 209 1.53 -3.41 -6.14
C LEU A 209 0.56 -2.28 -5.73
N ASP A 210 -0.73 -2.58 -5.74
CA ASP A 210 -1.75 -1.67 -5.23
C ASP A 210 -1.83 -1.82 -3.70
N LEU A 211 -1.99 -0.70 -3.00
CA LEU A 211 -2.14 -0.66 -1.53
C LEU A 211 -3.43 -1.33 -1.09
N ALA A 212 -3.33 -2.26 -0.14
CA ALA A 212 -4.43 -3.04 0.43
C ALA A 212 -4.82 -2.51 1.83
N SER A 213 -5.21 -3.38 2.76
CA SER A 213 -5.50 -3.00 4.16
C SER A 213 -4.68 -3.77 5.19
N ASP A 214 -3.54 -4.32 4.78
CA ASP A 214 -2.68 -5.19 5.58
C ASP A 214 -1.65 -4.44 6.45
N SER A 215 -1.68 -3.10 6.50
CA SER A 215 -0.82 -2.31 7.41
C SER A 215 -1.34 -0.87 7.59
N ASP A 216 -0.65 -0.10 8.43
CA ASP A 216 -1.03 1.24 8.92
C ASP A 216 -1.20 2.32 7.84
N TYR A 217 -0.77 2.09 6.61
CA TYR A 217 -1.03 3.03 5.51
C TYR A 217 -2.52 3.07 5.12
N ALA A 218 -3.31 2.05 5.47
CA ALA A 218 -4.69 1.92 5.05
C ALA A 218 -5.57 3.13 5.43
N PRO A 219 -5.61 3.62 6.70
CA PRO A 219 -6.36 4.82 7.05
C PRO A 219 -5.89 6.08 6.33
N PHE A 220 -4.58 6.20 6.04
CA PHE A 220 -4.06 7.37 5.32
C PHE A 220 -4.52 7.36 3.87
N TYR A 221 -4.39 6.22 3.19
CA TYR A 221 -4.66 6.10 1.77
C TYR A 221 -6.15 5.97 1.46
N HIS A 222 -6.81 5.00 2.09
CA HIS A 222 -8.18 4.61 1.74
C HIS A 222 -9.25 5.54 2.29
N GLU A 223 -8.99 6.21 3.42
CA GLU A 223 -9.97 7.11 4.03
C GLU A 223 -9.73 8.59 3.77
N LEU A 224 -8.46 8.98 3.73
CA LEU A 224 -8.06 10.37 3.53
C LEU A 224 -7.52 10.62 2.14
N GLY A 225 -7.10 9.61 1.37
CA GLY A 225 -6.51 9.83 0.05
C GLY A 225 -5.14 10.47 0.14
N ILE A 226 -4.35 10.14 1.16
CA ILE A 226 -2.96 10.57 1.33
C ILE A 226 -2.07 9.63 0.50
N PRO A 227 -1.30 10.14 -0.48
CA PRO A 227 -0.36 9.32 -1.25
C PRO A 227 0.54 8.54 -0.30
N SER A 228 0.48 7.22 -0.39
CA SER A 228 1.15 6.33 0.55
C SER A 228 2.05 5.34 -0.18
N VAL A 229 3.02 4.79 0.54
CA VAL A 229 3.85 3.68 0.06
C VAL A 229 4.12 2.74 1.22
N ASP A 230 4.22 1.45 0.91
CA ASP A 230 4.77 0.41 1.78
C ASP A 230 5.91 -0.28 1.05
N VAL A 231 7.03 -0.49 1.74
CA VAL A 231 8.24 -1.08 1.16
C VAL A 231 8.75 -2.23 2.01
N ARG A 232 9.14 -3.31 1.33
CA ARG A 232 9.82 -4.44 1.96
C ARG A 232 10.78 -5.14 1.00
N TYR A 233 11.77 -5.81 1.56
CA TYR A 233 12.51 -6.83 0.83
C TYR A 233 11.78 -8.17 0.99
N ALA A 234 11.51 -8.85 -0.11
CA ALA A 234 10.74 -10.08 -0.17
C ALA A 234 11.49 -11.19 -0.94
N CYS A 235 10.94 -12.39 -0.94
CA CYS A 235 11.47 -13.52 -1.70
C CYS A 235 11.07 -13.41 -3.18
N ARG A 236 11.89 -13.97 -4.08
CA ARG A 236 11.56 -14.01 -5.50
C ARG A 236 10.51 -15.08 -5.78
N ASN A 237 9.46 -14.73 -6.51
CA ASN A 237 8.45 -15.66 -7.03
C ASN A 237 7.83 -16.57 -5.97
N GLN A 238 7.64 -16.06 -4.75
CA GLN A 238 7.03 -16.81 -3.65
C GLN A 238 5.88 -15.99 -3.06
N SER A 239 4.86 -16.70 -2.56
CA SER A 239 3.79 -16.07 -1.79
C SER A 239 4.32 -15.52 -0.46
N PHE A 240 3.53 -14.66 0.18
CA PHE A 240 3.89 -14.10 1.47
C PHE A 240 4.24 -15.19 2.49
N ASP A 241 3.35 -16.17 2.67
CA ASP A 241 3.50 -17.29 3.61
C ASP A 241 4.68 -18.19 3.28
N SER A 242 4.98 -18.39 2.00
CA SER A 242 6.13 -19.21 1.58
C SER A 242 7.45 -18.50 1.90
N CYS A 243 7.46 -17.17 1.78
CA CYS A 243 8.64 -16.37 2.06
C CYS A 243 8.89 -16.19 3.57
N LEU A 244 7.82 -15.99 4.35
CA LEU A 244 7.88 -15.86 5.80
C LEU A 244 7.00 -16.93 6.48
N PRO A 245 7.43 -18.21 6.50
CA PRO A 245 6.64 -19.30 7.07
C PRO A 245 6.53 -19.25 8.60
N LEU A 246 7.27 -18.34 9.24
CA LEU A 246 7.25 -18.14 10.69
C LEU A 246 6.23 -17.08 11.13
N TYR A 247 5.53 -16.46 10.19
CA TYR A 247 4.61 -15.33 10.41
C TYR A 247 3.70 -15.52 11.64
N HIS A 248 3.70 -14.55 12.55
CA HIS A 248 2.91 -14.50 13.79
C HIS A 248 3.14 -15.66 14.77
N THR A 249 4.26 -16.36 14.65
CA THR A 249 4.64 -17.43 15.59
C THR A 249 5.76 -17.01 16.54
N ILE A 250 5.90 -17.73 17.66
CA ILE A 250 7.01 -17.56 18.61
C ILE A 250 8.41 -17.73 17.98
N TYR A 251 8.49 -18.26 16.76
CA TYR A 251 9.74 -18.49 16.04
C TYR A 251 10.21 -17.26 15.25
N GLU A 252 9.41 -16.19 15.16
CA GLU A 252 9.84 -14.87 14.69
C GLU A 252 10.78 -14.19 15.68
N ASN A 253 11.98 -14.75 15.86
CA ASN A 253 13.00 -14.23 16.75
C ASN A 253 14.24 -13.78 15.98
N GLU A 254 15.13 -13.07 16.67
CA GLU A 254 16.35 -12.50 16.09
C GLU A 254 17.23 -13.56 15.39
N ALA A 255 17.27 -14.80 15.90
CA ALA A 255 18.06 -15.86 15.28
C ALA A 255 17.50 -16.22 13.90
N ALA A 256 16.18 -16.34 13.76
CA ALA A 256 15.52 -16.55 12.47
C ALA A 256 15.72 -15.36 11.52
N TYR A 257 15.59 -14.12 12.03
CA TYR A 257 15.85 -12.91 11.25
C TYR A 257 17.27 -12.90 10.65
N LYS A 258 18.28 -13.24 11.47
CA LYS A 258 19.68 -13.30 11.04
C LYS A 258 19.98 -14.43 10.04
N MET A 259 19.07 -15.39 9.84
CA MET A 259 19.20 -16.36 8.74
C MET A 259 18.90 -15.72 7.38
N VAL A 260 18.04 -14.68 7.35
CA VAL A 260 17.65 -13.97 6.13
C VAL A 260 18.58 -12.78 5.86
N ASP A 261 18.83 -11.95 6.88
CA ASP A 261 19.63 -10.71 6.75
C ASP A 261 20.69 -10.61 7.86
N LYS A 262 21.68 -11.50 7.79
CA LYS A 262 22.74 -11.65 8.79
C LYS A 262 23.50 -10.35 9.10
N GLU A 263 23.78 -9.55 8.08
CA GLU A 263 24.59 -8.32 8.17
C GLU A 263 23.73 -7.05 8.16
N PHE A 264 22.40 -7.19 8.25
CA PHE A 264 21.44 -6.09 8.19
C PHE A 264 21.53 -5.24 6.91
N SER A 265 22.07 -5.81 5.83
CA SER A 265 22.29 -5.09 4.57
C SER A 265 20.98 -4.78 3.85
N PHE A 266 20.02 -5.69 3.90
CA PHE A 266 18.70 -5.49 3.28
C PHE A 266 17.86 -4.50 4.09
N LEU A 267 17.85 -4.63 5.43
CA LEU A 267 17.22 -3.65 6.32
C LEU A 267 17.78 -2.25 6.08
N ARG A 268 19.12 -2.13 5.99
CA ARG A 268 19.76 -0.85 5.72
C ARG A 268 19.31 -0.28 4.37
N ALA A 269 19.18 -1.10 3.33
CA ALA A 269 18.70 -0.64 2.03
C ALA A 269 17.27 -0.09 2.11
N VAL A 270 16.36 -0.74 2.84
CA VAL A 270 15.00 -0.24 3.08
C VAL A 270 14.99 1.05 3.87
N ALA A 271 15.76 1.12 4.96
CA ALA A 271 15.87 2.35 5.76
C ALA A 271 16.43 3.52 4.92
N GLN A 272 17.43 3.28 4.06
CA GLN A 272 17.98 4.29 3.16
C GLN A 272 17.00 4.71 2.07
N LEU A 273 16.20 3.78 1.53
CA LEU A 273 15.13 4.09 0.58
C LEU A 273 14.13 5.06 1.18
N LEU A 274 13.59 4.74 2.35
CA LEU A 274 12.61 5.60 3.00
C LEU A 274 13.19 6.92 3.50
N ALA A 275 14.43 6.92 4.00
CA ALA A 275 15.13 8.15 4.33
C ALA A 275 15.28 9.05 3.09
N SER A 276 15.67 8.49 1.95
CA SER A 276 15.79 9.21 0.68
C SER A 276 14.43 9.74 0.20
N ALA A 277 13.39 8.90 0.23
CA ALA A 277 12.04 9.32 -0.16
C ALA A 277 11.51 10.45 0.74
N ALA A 278 11.69 10.33 2.05
CA ALA A 278 11.34 11.38 3.02
C ALA A 278 12.09 12.68 2.74
N HIS A 279 13.38 12.60 2.35
CA HIS A 279 14.18 13.76 1.99
C HIS A 279 13.59 14.51 0.79
N GLU A 280 13.35 13.78 -0.30
CA GLU A 280 12.86 14.33 -1.57
C GLU A 280 11.42 14.89 -1.44
N LEU A 281 10.64 14.42 -0.46
CA LEU A 281 9.34 14.98 -0.13
C LEU A 281 9.46 16.23 0.77
N ALA A 282 10.40 16.23 1.71
CA ALA A 282 10.46 17.26 2.76
C ALA A 282 11.38 18.44 2.46
N VAL A 283 12.31 18.32 1.50
CA VAL A 283 13.36 19.34 1.26
C VAL A 283 13.14 20.15 -0.02
N PRO A 284 12.92 19.55 -1.20
CA PRO A 284 12.76 20.31 -2.44
C PRO A 284 11.54 21.23 -2.42
N ALA A 285 11.68 22.41 -3.04
CA ALA A 285 10.57 23.37 -3.14
C ALA A 285 9.38 22.81 -3.91
N LEU A 286 9.64 22.08 -5.00
CA LEU A 286 8.64 21.39 -5.82
C LEU A 286 8.48 19.94 -5.35
N LEU A 287 7.25 19.49 -5.17
CA LEU A 287 6.98 18.09 -4.79
C LEU A 287 7.43 17.10 -5.89
N PRO A 288 7.98 15.94 -5.52
CA PRO A 288 8.46 14.93 -6.47
C PRO A 288 7.34 14.04 -7.05
N HIS A 289 6.07 14.37 -6.77
CA HIS A 289 4.93 13.60 -7.27
C HIS A 289 4.86 13.71 -8.80
N THR A 290 4.57 12.59 -9.47
CA THR A 290 4.37 12.54 -10.92
C THR A 290 3.00 11.94 -11.23
N VAL A 291 2.33 12.48 -12.25
CA VAL A 291 0.92 12.11 -12.51
C VAL A 291 0.80 11.02 -13.59
N ARG A 292 1.80 10.92 -14.49
CA ARG A 292 1.80 9.93 -15.58
C ARG A 292 1.59 8.47 -15.14
N PRO A 293 2.25 7.98 -14.06
CA PRO A 293 2.00 6.62 -13.59
C PRO A 293 0.54 6.41 -13.15
N TYR A 294 -0.12 7.45 -12.64
CA TYR A 294 -1.54 7.41 -12.28
C TYR A 294 -2.44 7.28 -13.52
N ALA A 295 -2.11 8.02 -14.58
CA ALA A 295 -2.82 7.89 -15.86
C ALA A 295 -2.66 6.49 -16.46
N ALA A 296 -1.45 5.90 -16.36
CA ALA A 296 -1.22 4.52 -16.78
C ALA A 296 -2.08 3.53 -15.97
N ALA A 297 -2.13 3.67 -14.64
CA ALA A 297 -2.95 2.81 -13.78
C ALA A 297 -4.45 2.90 -14.10
N LEU A 298 -4.97 4.10 -14.42
CA LEU A 298 -6.36 4.28 -14.85
C LEU A 298 -6.65 3.63 -16.21
N ASN A 299 -5.72 3.74 -17.16
CA ASN A 299 -5.86 3.09 -18.48
C ASN A 299 -5.85 1.56 -18.36
N GLU A 300 -4.94 1.00 -17.56
CA GLU A 300 -4.90 -0.43 -17.25
C GLU A 300 -6.21 -0.91 -16.61
N SER A 301 -6.72 -0.16 -15.62
CA SER A 301 -7.97 -0.49 -14.92
C SER A 301 -9.17 -0.47 -15.86
N LEU A 302 -9.21 0.50 -16.78
CA LEU A 302 -10.25 0.60 -17.80
C LEU A 302 -10.15 -0.54 -18.82
N ALA A 303 -8.93 -0.91 -19.24
CA ALA A 303 -8.71 -2.03 -20.14
C ALA A 303 -9.15 -3.35 -19.51
N GLU A 304 -8.75 -3.61 -18.25
CA GLU A 304 -9.16 -4.78 -17.48
C GLU A 304 -10.69 -4.84 -17.36
N LEU A 305 -11.33 -3.73 -16.96
CA LEU A 305 -12.78 -3.63 -16.84
C LEU A 305 -13.49 -4.00 -18.16
N ARG A 306 -13.00 -3.48 -19.29
CA ARG A 306 -13.59 -3.75 -20.63
C ARG A 306 -13.39 -5.16 -21.13
N VAL A 307 -12.40 -5.89 -20.61
CA VAL A 307 -12.08 -7.26 -21.03
C VAL A 307 -12.73 -8.27 -20.08
N LEU A 308 -12.45 -8.17 -18.79
CA LEU A 308 -12.87 -9.17 -17.80
C LEU A 308 -14.35 -9.04 -17.41
N TYR A 309 -14.94 -7.86 -17.56
CA TYR A 309 -16.33 -7.59 -17.16
C TYR A 309 -17.24 -7.24 -18.35
N ALA A 310 -16.80 -7.51 -19.59
CA ALA A 310 -17.54 -7.17 -20.82
C ALA A 310 -18.99 -7.70 -20.80
N THR A 311 -19.16 -9.00 -20.53
CA THR A 311 -20.48 -9.63 -20.47
C THR A 311 -21.39 -8.99 -19.42
N HIS A 312 -20.86 -8.71 -18.22
CA HIS A 312 -21.63 -8.05 -17.17
C HIS A 312 -22.08 -6.64 -17.56
N ILE A 313 -21.22 -5.89 -18.25
CA ILE A 313 -21.50 -4.53 -18.73
C ILE A 313 -22.58 -4.56 -19.83
N GLU A 314 -22.48 -5.51 -20.77
CA GLU A 314 -23.44 -5.70 -21.85
C GLU A 314 -24.82 -6.13 -21.33
N ASP A 315 -24.87 -7.14 -20.46
CA ASP A 315 -26.11 -7.66 -19.88
C ASP A 315 -26.87 -6.59 -19.08
N GLN A 316 -26.13 -5.74 -18.37
CA GLN A 316 -26.69 -4.64 -17.58
C GLN A 316 -26.88 -3.34 -18.38
N ARG A 317 -26.49 -3.33 -19.67
CA ARG A 317 -26.59 -2.17 -20.58
C ARG A 317 -25.94 -0.90 -20.03
N ILE A 318 -24.78 -1.05 -19.41
CA ILE A 318 -24.04 0.07 -18.81
C ILE A 318 -23.18 0.75 -19.89
N ASP A 319 -23.35 2.06 -20.04
CA ASP A 319 -22.51 2.84 -20.95
C ASP A 319 -21.16 3.20 -20.30
N VAL A 320 -20.08 2.65 -20.85
CA VAL A 320 -18.69 2.92 -20.41
C VAL A 320 -18.07 4.13 -21.11
N GLY A 321 -18.69 4.66 -22.16
CA GLY A 321 -18.16 5.79 -22.95
C GLY A 321 -17.76 7.01 -22.10
N PRO A 322 -18.61 7.46 -21.14
CA PRO A 322 -18.26 8.57 -20.26
C PRO A 322 -17.00 8.33 -19.43
N LEU A 323 -16.76 7.10 -18.96
CA LEU A 323 -15.57 6.71 -18.22
C LEU A 323 -14.33 6.73 -19.12
N VAL A 324 -14.45 6.20 -20.35
CA VAL A 324 -13.37 6.24 -21.35
C VAL A 324 -12.92 7.69 -21.57
N SER A 325 -13.86 8.60 -21.85
CA SER A 325 -13.53 10.02 -22.03
C SER A 325 -12.93 10.67 -20.78
N ALA A 326 -13.34 10.25 -19.58
CA ALA A 326 -12.76 10.74 -18.33
C ALA A 326 -11.29 10.35 -18.19
N VAL A 327 -10.95 9.07 -18.45
CA VAL A 327 -9.58 8.55 -18.39
C VAL A 327 -8.69 9.21 -19.46
N GLU A 328 -9.22 9.44 -20.67
CA GLU A 328 -8.52 10.19 -21.72
C GLU A 328 -8.24 11.65 -21.31
N SER A 329 -9.23 12.34 -20.73
CA SER A 329 -9.05 13.70 -20.24
C SER A 329 -8.01 13.76 -19.10
N PHE A 330 -8.04 12.80 -18.18
CA PHE A 330 -7.05 12.69 -17.12
C PHE A 330 -5.64 12.46 -17.68
N SER A 331 -5.51 11.59 -18.68
CA SER A 331 -4.22 11.31 -19.32
C SER A 331 -3.62 12.57 -19.97
N LYS A 332 -4.45 13.36 -20.66
CA LYS A 332 -4.04 14.67 -21.23
C LYS A 332 -3.63 15.67 -20.13
N ALA A 333 -4.38 15.70 -19.03
CA ALA A 333 -4.07 16.57 -17.90
C ALA A 333 -2.75 16.18 -17.21
N ALA A 334 -2.49 14.88 -17.07
CA ALA A 334 -1.23 14.36 -16.55
C ALA A 334 -0.04 14.83 -17.40
N ASP A 335 -0.15 14.78 -18.73
CA ASP A 335 0.90 15.29 -19.62
C ASP A 335 1.09 16.80 -19.52
N ALA A 336 0.02 17.57 -19.36
CA ALA A 336 0.10 19.02 -19.21
C ALA A 336 0.84 19.42 -17.91
N VAL A 337 0.61 18.70 -16.82
CA VAL A 337 1.28 18.92 -15.53
C VAL A 337 2.80 18.70 -15.64
N GLU A 338 3.24 17.69 -16.39
CA GLU A 338 4.67 17.46 -16.62
C GLU A 338 5.31 18.63 -17.42
N GLN A 339 4.58 19.23 -18.35
CA GLN A 339 5.05 20.44 -19.06
C GLN A 339 5.08 21.68 -18.14
N GLU A 340 4.09 21.85 -17.27
CA GLU A 340 4.03 22.93 -16.27
C GLU A 340 5.25 22.86 -15.32
N ARG A 341 5.68 21.65 -14.97
CA ARG A 341 6.83 21.38 -14.10
C ARG A 341 8.12 22.06 -14.54
N HIS A 342 8.30 22.23 -15.86
CA HIS A 342 9.49 22.85 -16.46
C HIS A 342 9.41 24.38 -16.59
N SER A 343 8.22 24.97 -16.48
CA SER A 343 7.96 26.37 -16.84
C SER A 343 7.38 27.23 -15.70
N SER A 344 6.78 26.61 -14.68
CA SER A 344 6.04 27.32 -13.62
C SER A 344 6.90 27.64 -12.40
N LYS A 345 7.05 28.93 -12.09
CA LYS A 345 7.48 29.44 -10.77
C LYS A 345 6.60 30.64 -10.41
N PRO A 346 6.10 30.76 -9.16
CA PRO A 346 6.40 29.94 -7.98
C PRO A 346 5.62 28.60 -7.93
N TYR A 347 6.22 27.56 -7.32
CA TYR A 347 5.67 26.18 -7.29
C TYR A 347 4.45 25.94 -6.40
N ARG A 348 3.91 26.97 -5.74
CA ARG A 348 2.86 26.81 -4.72
C ARG A 348 1.59 26.17 -5.29
N ASN A 349 1.14 26.65 -6.45
CA ASN A 349 -0.11 26.17 -7.06
C ASN A 349 0.07 24.75 -7.58
N LEU A 350 1.19 24.46 -8.24
CA LEU A 350 1.55 23.11 -8.67
C LEU A 350 1.67 22.13 -7.49
N ASN A 351 2.32 22.53 -6.38
CA ASN A 351 2.38 21.68 -5.18
C ASN A 351 1.00 21.40 -4.59
N ASN A 352 0.10 22.38 -4.57
CA ASN A 352 -1.26 22.18 -4.08
C ASN A 352 -2.02 21.18 -4.96
N LYS A 353 -1.92 21.30 -6.29
CA LYS A 353 -2.50 20.33 -7.24
C LYS A 353 -2.00 18.92 -6.97
N LEU A 354 -0.67 18.75 -6.91
CA LEU A 354 -0.03 17.44 -6.72
C LEU A 354 -0.40 16.81 -5.38
N MET A 355 -0.40 17.60 -4.31
CA MET A 355 -0.69 17.12 -2.96
C MET A 355 -2.18 16.74 -2.77
N LEU A 356 -3.09 17.49 -3.40
CA LEU A 356 -4.54 17.30 -3.23
C LEU A 356 -5.16 16.36 -4.28
N LEU A 357 -4.43 16.00 -5.33
CA LEU A 357 -4.94 15.16 -6.43
C LEU A 357 -5.57 13.85 -5.91
N GLU A 358 -4.87 13.14 -5.05
CA GLU A 358 -5.31 11.85 -4.51
C GLU A 358 -6.60 11.98 -3.66
N ARG A 359 -6.78 13.13 -2.98
CA ARG A 359 -7.97 13.44 -2.17
C ARG A 359 -9.27 13.45 -2.99
N VAL A 360 -9.18 13.79 -4.27
CA VAL A 360 -10.32 13.87 -5.19
C VAL A 360 -11.01 12.52 -5.35
N PHE A 361 -10.25 11.44 -5.19
CA PHE A 361 -10.74 10.08 -5.33
C PHE A 361 -11.42 9.53 -4.07
N ILE A 362 -11.51 10.31 -2.98
CA ILE A 362 -12.19 9.89 -1.75
C ILE A 362 -13.69 10.19 -1.78
N ASP A 363 -14.49 9.12 -1.71
CA ASP A 363 -15.93 9.20 -1.55
C ASP A 363 -16.34 9.41 -0.09
N SER A 364 -16.33 10.67 0.36
CA SER A 364 -16.61 11.11 1.73
C SER A 364 -17.83 10.49 2.43
N PRO A 365 -18.97 10.23 1.76
CA PRO A 365 -20.08 9.57 2.43
C PRO A 365 -19.81 8.09 2.73
N GLY A 366 -18.94 7.44 1.94
CA GLY A 366 -18.81 5.98 1.92
C GLY A 366 -20.15 5.27 1.65
N ILE A 367 -21.21 5.99 1.25
CA ILE A 367 -22.60 5.49 1.27
C ILE A 367 -22.82 4.42 0.21
N LEU A 368 -22.21 4.57 -0.98
CA LEU A 368 -22.42 3.63 -2.08
C LEU A 368 -21.61 2.35 -1.90
N ALA A 369 -20.36 2.48 -1.45
CA ALA A 369 -19.46 1.35 -1.25
C ALA A 369 -19.69 0.69 0.14
N GLY A 370 -19.80 1.50 1.20
CA GLY A 370 -20.06 1.05 2.59
C GLY A 370 -21.38 0.31 2.80
N ASN A 371 -22.41 0.53 1.99
CA ASN A 371 -23.61 -0.32 1.99
C ASN A 371 -23.36 -1.71 1.40
N MET A 372 -22.38 -1.89 0.50
CA MET A 372 -21.92 -3.20 0.02
C MET A 372 -20.99 -3.90 1.02
N TYR A 373 -20.25 -3.13 1.85
CA TYR A 373 -19.25 -3.66 2.78
C TYR A 373 -19.79 -4.06 4.17
N ARG A 374 -21.09 -3.87 4.47
CA ARG A 374 -21.66 -4.15 5.81
C ARG A 374 -21.48 -5.60 6.32
N ASN A 375 -21.24 -6.57 5.43
CA ASN A 375 -21.10 -7.99 5.76
C ASN A 375 -19.77 -8.62 5.29
N HIS A 376 -18.79 -7.82 4.86
CA HIS A 376 -17.58 -8.34 4.21
C HIS A 376 -16.32 -8.17 5.08
N THR A 377 -15.25 -8.85 4.66
CA THR A 377 -13.93 -8.94 5.30
C THR A 377 -13.45 -7.60 5.91
N TRP A 378 -12.82 -7.70 7.09
CA TRP A 378 -12.16 -6.56 7.73
C TRP A 378 -11.26 -5.82 6.72
N GLY A 379 -11.29 -4.49 6.71
CA GLY A 379 -10.53 -3.65 5.76
C GLY A 379 -11.34 -3.13 4.57
N THR A 380 -12.32 -3.89 4.07
CA THR A 380 -13.14 -3.43 2.93
C THR A 380 -14.02 -2.21 3.26
N TYR A 381 -14.41 -2.05 4.53
CA TYR A 381 -15.15 -0.88 5.01
C TYR A 381 -14.31 0.40 5.10
N LEU A 382 -12.98 0.29 5.12
CA LEU A 382 -12.05 1.44 5.12
C LEU A 382 -11.92 2.07 3.73
N SER A 383 -12.23 1.32 2.67
CA SER A 383 -12.02 1.72 1.28
C SER A 383 -13.02 2.78 0.80
N LYS A 384 -12.75 4.06 1.08
CA LYS A 384 -13.49 5.21 0.52
C LYS A 384 -12.90 5.69 -0.82
N HIS A 385 -11.71 5.21 -1.16
CA HIS A 385 -11.02 5.54 -2.38
C HIS A 385 -11.68 4.84 -3.59
N VAL A 386 -12.07 5.59 -4.64
CA VAL A 386 -12.90 5.05 -5.73
C VAL A 386 -12.09 4.36 -6.85
N VAL A 387 -10.80 4.71 -6.98
CA VAL A 387 -9.93 4.11 -8.01
C VAL A 387 -9.24 2.87 -7.44
N PHE A 388 -8.42 3.05 -6.42
CA PHE A 388 -7.79 1.98 -5.65
C PHE A 388 -8.62 1.62 -4.43
N GLY A 389 -8.65 0.35 -4.07
CA GLY A 389 -9.33 -0.16 -2.90
C GLY A 389 -8.80 -1.54 -2.52
N VAL A 390 -9.51 -2.20 -1.61
CA VAL A 390 -9.16 -3.53 -1.11
C VAL A 390 -9.98 -4.58 -1.85
N SER A 391 -9.36 -5.70 -2.25
CA SER A 391 -10.06 -6.83 -2.87
C SER A 391 -11.17 -7.36 -1.96
N PHE A 392 -12.28 -7.80 -2.57
CA PHE A 392 -13.39 -8.41 -1.84
C PHE A 392 -13.05 -9.80 -1.29
N ASP A 393 -12.19 -10.51 -2.00
CA ASP A 393 -11.85 -11.89 -1.68
C ASP A 393 -10.68 -11.99 -0.68
N ASP A 394 -9.84 -10.96 -0.64
CA ASP A 394 -8.64 -10.92 0.20
C ASP A 394 -8.30 -9.49 0.63
N ALA A 395 -8.33 -9.22 1.94
CA ALA A 395 -8.06 -7.90 2.51
C ALA A 395 -6.59 -7.45 2.37
N ASN A 396 -5.69 -8.38 2.05
CA ASN A 396 -4.25 -8.15 1.87
C ASN A 396 -3.89 -7.89 0.40
N VAL A 397 -4.87 -7.90 -0.50
CA VAL A 397 -4.66 -7.66 -1.92
C VAL A 397 -5.34 -6.36 -2.33
N GLY A 398 -4.55 -5.42 -2.83
CA GLY A 398 -5.04 -4.20 -3.45
C GLY A 398 -5.79 -4.50 -4.75
N SER A 399 -6.79 -3.68 -5.06
CA SER A 399 -7.63 -3.84 -6.24
C SER A 399 -8.04 -2.48 -6.80
N ARG A 400 -8.32 -2.44 -8.10
CA ARG A 400 -8.75 -1.22 -8.80
C ARG A 400 -10.20 -1.33 -9.23
N PHE A 401 -10.93 -0.22 -9.18
CA PHE A 401 -12.36 -0.12 -9.46
C PHE A 401 -13.18 -1.15 -8.68
N THR A 402 -12.73 -1.48 -7.47
CA THR A 402 -13.20 -2.66 -6.73
C THR A 402 -14.71 -2.66 -6.55
N ALA A 403 -15.28 -1.58 -6.00
CA ALA A 403 -16.71 -1.46 -5.79
C ALA A 403 -17.51 -1.62 -7.09
N LEU A 404 -17.03 -1.05 -8.20
CA LEU A 404 -17.69 -1.17 -9.50
C LEU A 404 -17.63 -2.60 -10.03
N LYS A 405 -16.45 -3.23 -10.00
CA LYS A 405 -16.25 -4.63 -10.42
C LYS A 405 -17.19 -5.57 -9.67
N ARG A 406 -17.31 -5.40 -8.35
CA ARG A 406 -18.25 -6.16 -7.53
C ARG A 406 -19.70 -5.92 -7.90
N ALA A 407 -20.09 -4.66 -8.05
CA ALA A 407 -21.47 -4.33 -8.42
C ALA A 407 -21.86 -4.90 -9.79
N LEU A 408 -20.91 -4.99 -10.72
CA LEU A 408 -21.10 -5.65 -12.01
C LEU A 408 -21.32 -7.16 -11.86
N VAL A 409 -20.49 -7.86 -11.07
CA VAL A 409 -20.58 -9.31 -10.87
C VAL A 409 -21.87 -9.70 -10.15
N ASP A 410 -22.25 -8.95 -9.12
CA ASP A 410 -23.47 -9.19 -8.35
C ASP A 410 -24.75 -8.77 -9.08
N ALA A 411 -24.64 -8.19 -10.29
CA ALA A 411 -25.73 -7.55 -11.02
C ALA A 411 -26.52 -6.55 -10.13
N SER A 412 -25.78 -5.77 -9.34
CA SER A 412 -26.35 -4.84 -8.38
C SER A 412 -26.85 -3.56 -9.05
N SER A 413 -27.97 -3.04 -8.56
CA SER A 413 -28.48 -1.70 -8.95
C SER A 413 -27.48 -0.55 -8.69
N LEU A 414 -26.38 -0.82 -7.97
CA LEU A 414 -25.31 0.14 -7.69
C LEU A 414 -24.28 0.28 -8.82
N ALA A 415 -24.25 -0.62 -9.81
CA ALA A 415 -23.22 -0.58 -10.85
C ALA A 415 -23.23 0.75 -11.65
N THR A 416 -24.41 1.23 -12.07
CA THR A 416 -24.53 2.52 -12.79
C THR A 416 -24.18 3.73 -11.90
N PRO A 417 -24.69 3.88 -10.66
CA PRO A 417 -24.24 4.93 -9.75
C PRO A 417 -22.73 4.93 -9.46
N LEU A 418 -22.13 3.76 -9.28
CA LEU A 418 -20.70 3.63 -9.02
C LEU A 418 -19.86 4.01 -10.25
N MET A 419 -20.30 3.60 -11.45
CA MET A 419 -19.70 4.02 -12.72
C MET A 419 -19.74 5.55 -12.87
N ALA A 420 -20.88 6.17 -12.56
CA ALA A 420 -21.04 7.62 -12.64
C ALA A 420 -20.16 8.36 -11.60
N SER A 421 -20.09 7.86 -10.36
CA SER A 421 -19.24 8.42 -9.30
C SER A 421 -17.76 8.35 -9.67
N LEU A 422 -17.29 7.19 -10.13
CA LEU A 422 -15.92 7.00 -10.61
C LEU A 422 -15.60 7.95 -11.77
N THR A 423 -16.49 8.00 -12.77
CA THR A 423 -16.36 8.89 -13.93
C THR A 423 -16.25 10.35 -13.51
N TYR A 424 -17.12 10.80 -12.61
CA TYR A 424 -17.14 12.17 -12.10
C TYR A 424 -15.82 12.52 -11.40
N ARG A 425 -15.31 11.63 -10.54
CA ARG A 425 -14.07 11.87 -9.78
C ARG A 425 -12.84 11.91 -10.68
N ILE A 426 -12.74 11.03 -11.68
CA ILE A 426 -11.65 11.07 -12.66
C ILE A 426 -11.70 12.38 -13.47
N ARG A 427 -12.88 12.85 -13.87
CA ARG A 427 -13.03 14.16 -14.55
C ARG A 427 -12.63 15.31 -13.64
N ALA A 428 -13.14 15.35 -12.41
CA ALA A 428 -12.79 16.38 -11.44
C ALA A 428 -11.28 16.42 -11.16
N ALA A 429 -10.62 15.26 -11.10
CA ALA A 429 -9.19 15.17 -10.94
C ALA A 429 -8.44 15.74 -12.17
N ALA A 430 -8.92 15.46 -13.38
CA ALA A 430 -8.38 16.06 -14.61
C ALA A 430 -8.54 17.59 -14.61
N ASP A 431 -9.71 18.08 -14.20
CA ASP A 431 -10.00 19.52 -14.14
C ASP A 431 -9.09 20.24 -13.13
N ILE A 432 -8.85 19.66 -11.95
CA ILE A 432 -7.94 20.21 -10.93
C ILE A 432 -6.51 20.34 -11.45
N LEU A 433 -6.05 19.37 -12.23
CA LEU A 433 -4.71 19.40 -12.81
C LEU A 433 -4.58 20.48 -13.90
N MET A 434 -5.64 20.70 -14.66
CA MET A 434 -5.71 21.71 -15.73
C MET A 434 -6.00 23.12 -15.22
N ASP A 435 -6.52 23.28 -14.01
CA ASP A 435 -6.90 24.59 -13.47
C ASP A 435 -5.68 25.52 -13.32
N SER A 436 -5.88 26.81 -13.53
CA SER A 436 -4.81 27.83 -13.56
C SER A 436 -4.76 28.70 -12.29
N LEU A 437 -5.36 28.22 -11.19
CA LEU A 437 -5.40 28.87 -9.88
C LEU A 437 -4.08 29.53 -9.51
#